data_AF-A0A4Z1SW84-F1
#
_entry.id   AF-A0A4Z1SW84-F1
#
_cell.length_a   1.000
_cell.length_b   1.000
_cell.length_c   1.000
_cell.angle_alpha   90.00
_cell.angle_beta   90.00
_cell.angle_gamma   90.00
#
_symmetry.space_group_name_H-M   'P 1'
#
loop_
_entity.id
_entity.type
_entity.pdbx_description
1 polymer ?
#
loop_
_entity_poly.entity_id
_entity_poly.type
_entity_poly.pdbx_seq_one_letter_code
_entity_poly.pdbx_strand_id
1 'polypeptide(L)'
;MPVRRIDIVGGWADQDPKSVNPLCVDAVIEAIRLTNTRARLARVLSARRHVQQTYRSELQIQLTNSEKWTALVRYEQDRYTVERLGRLDGSTAALKKEASKKDDS
;
A
#
# COMPACT_ATOMS: atom_id res chain seq x y z
N MET A 1 39.26 -10.27 -2.00
CA MET A 1 38.18 -9.34 -2.39
C MET A 1 37.16 -9.30 -1.26
N PRO A 2 36.99 -8.20 -0.49
CA PRO A 2 35.92 -8.15 0.49
C PRO A 2 34.58 -8.02 -0.23
N VAL A 3 33.68 -8.99 0.01
CA VAL A 3 32.29 -8.95 -0.47
C VAL A 3 31.59 -7.82 0.28
N ARG A 4 31.38 -6.68 -0.39
CA ARG A 4 30.56 -5.59 0.17
C ARG A 4 29.15 -6.15 0.38
N ARG A 5 28.73 -6.33 1.64
CA ARG A 5 27.31 -6.49 1.98
C ARG A 5 26.62 -5.24 1.47
N ILE A 6 25.87 -5.37 0.39
CA ILE A 6 24.93 -4.34 -0.03
C ILE A 6 23.76 -4.51 0.93
N ASP A 7 23.73 -3.70 1.99
CA ASP A 7 22.51 -3.48 2.76
C ASP A 7 21.51 -2.83 1.79
N ILE A 8 20.70 -3.65 1.14
CA ILE A 8 19.54 -3.19 0.38
C ILE A 8 18.61 -2.61 1.44
N VAL A 9 18.69 -1.29 1.65
CA VAL A 9 17.80 -0.54 2.53
C VAL A 9 16.37 -0.93 2.16
N GLY A 10 15.65 -1.54 3.10
CA GLY A 10 14.28 -2.00 2.88
C GLY A 10 13.42 -0.86 2.40
N GLY A 11 13.00 -0.94 1.14
CA GLY A 11 12.26 0.10 0.45
C GLY A 11 11.02 -0.45 -0.23
N TRP A 12 10.17 0.48 -0.66
CA TRP A 12 9.06 0.19 -1.54
C TRP A 12 9.58 0.11 -2.97
N ALA A 13 9.37 -1.02 -3.63
CA ALA A 13 9.59 -1.17 -5.06
C ALA A 13 8.26 -1.08 -5.78
N ASP A 14 8.21 -0.31 -6.86
CA ASP A 14 7.07 -0.31 -7.75
C ASP A 14 6.88 -1.70 -8.37
N GLN A 15 5.64 -2.14 -8.40
CA GLN A 15 5.22 -3.42 -8.94
C GLN A 15 4.20 -3.17 -10.04
N ASP A 16 4.31 -3.92 -11.13
CA ASP A 16 3.29 -3.88 -12.18
C ASP A 16 1.92 -4.29 -11.58
N PRO A 17 0.86 -3.48 -11.76
CA PRO A 17 -0.46 -3.77 -11.20
C PRO A 17 -1.03 -5.12 -11.63
N LYS A 18 -0.66 -5.65 -12.79
CA LYS A 18 -1.10 -6.97 -13.29
C LYS A 18 -0.32 -8.12 -12.67
N SER A 19 0.86 -7.84 -12.13
CA SER A 19 1.72 -8.80 -11.45
C SER A 19 1.46 -8.86 -9.94
N VAL A 20 0.49 -8.10 -9.43
CA VAL A 20 0.08 -8.15 -8.01
C VAL A 20 -0.48 -9.53 -7.69
N ASN A 21 -0.11 -10.05 -6.52
CA ASN A 21 -0.64 -11.32 -6.05
C ASN A 21 -2.18 -11.24 -5.99
N PRO A 22 -2.92 -12.15 -6.67
CA PRO A 22 -4.38 -12.15 -6.69
C PRO A 22 -5.01 -12.11 -5.30
N LEU A 23 -4.39 -12.81 -4.34
CA LEU A 23 -4.89 -12.86 -2.96
C LEU A 23 -4.84 -11.49 -2.26
N CYS A 24 -3.87 -10.63 -2.61
CA CYS A 24 -3.85 -9.26 -2.10
C CYS A 24 -5.01 -8.44 -2.67
N VAL A 25 -5.37 -8.67 -3.94
CA VAL A 25 -6.49 -8.00 -4.60
C VAL A 25 -7.82 -8.48 -4.00
N ASP A 26 -7.98 -9.78 -3.76
CA ASP A 26 -9.15 -10.36 -3.13
C ASP A 26 -9.37 -9.81 -1.71
N ALA A 27 -8.31 -9.73 -0.91
CA ALA A 27 -8.38 -9.13 0.43
C ALA A 27 -8.85 -7.67 0.38
N VAL A 28 -8.38 -6.89 -0.59
CA VAL A 28 -8.83 -5.50 -0.80
C VAL A 28 -10.29 -5.44 -1.22
N ILE A 29 -10.74 -6.33 -2.11
CA ILE A 29 -12.14 -6.42 -2.51
C ILE A 29 -13.03 -6.72 -1.30
N GLU A 30 -12.61 -7.65 -0.45
CA GLU A 30 -13.32 -7.97 0.80
C GLU A 30 -13.38 -6.77 1.74
N ALA A 31 -12.25 -6.08 1.95
CA ALA A 31 -12.21 -4.87 2.77
C ALA A 31 -13.13 -3.76 2.23
N ILE A 32 -13.21 -3.57 0.92
CA ILE A 32 -14.15 -2.63 0.29
C ILE A 32 -15.59 -3.05 0.58
N ARG A 33 -15.93 -4.34 0.44
CA ARG A 33 -17.28 -4.83 0.74
C ARG A 33 -17.69 -4.56 2.19
N LEU A 34 -16.76 -4.72 3.13
CA LEU A 34 -17.01 -4.50 4.56
C LEU A 34 -17.11 -3.01 4.94
N THR A 35 -16.36 -2.14 4.26
CA THR A 35 -16.25 -0.71 4.63
C THR A 35 -17.10 0.22 3.77
N ASN A 36 -17.45 -0.17 2.55
CA ASN A 36 -18.21 0.62 1.61
C ASN A 36 -19.14 -0.26 0.77
N THR A 37 -20.36 -0.48 1.28
CA THR A 37 -21.39 -1.31 0.61
C THR A 37 -21.90 -0.70 -0.70
N ARG A 38 -21.59 0.57 -0.99
CA ARG A 38 -22.09 1.31 -2.16
C ARG A 38 -21.11 1.36 -3.32
N ALA A 39 -19.87 0.88 -3.14
CA ALA A 39 -18.85 0.92 -4.17
C ALA A 39 -18.11 -0.41 -4.29
N ARG A 40 -17.60 -0.71 -5.48
CA ARG A 40 -16.78 -1.90 -5.75
C ARG A 40 -15.42 -1.46 -6.27
N LEU A 41 -14.44 -2.36 -6.21
CA LEU A 41 -13.17 -2.16 -6.88
C LEU A 41 -13.42 -2.02 -8.40
N ALA A 42 -13.03 -0.90 -9.00
CA ALA A 42 -13.09 -0.70 -10.44
C ALA A 42 -11.78 -1.10 -11.11
N ARG A 43 -10.63 -0.65 -10.57
CA ARG A 43 -9.29 -1.01 -11.07
C ARG A 43 -8.20 -0.71 -10.05
N VAL A 44 -7.07 -1.41 -10.16
CA VAL A 44 -5.81 -1.06 -9.50
C VAL A 44 -5.07 -0.05 -10.36
N LEU A 45 -4.68 1.08 -9.77
CA LEU A 45 -3.96 2.17 -10.44
C LEU A 45 -2.44 1.97 -10.36
N SER A 46 -1.94 1.63 -9.18
CA SER A 46 -0.53 1.36 -8.93
C SER A 46 -0.37 0.36 -7.78
N ALA A 47 0.75 -0.33 -7.78
CA ALA A 47 1.10 -1.28 -6.74
C ALA A 47 2.55 -1.09 -6.35
N ARG A 48 2.83 -1.20 -5.05
CA ARG A 48 4.18 -1.18 -4.49
C ARG A 48 4.33 -2.35 -3.55
N ARG A 49 5.47 -3.02 -3.59
CA ARG A 49 5.79 -4.11 -2.67
C ARG A 49 7.01 -3.75 -1.86
N HIS A 50 6.99 -4.14 -0.59
CA HIS A 50 8.14 -3.94 0.27
C HIS A 50 9.20 -5.02 -0.02
N VAL A 51 10.41 -4.61 -0.41
CA VAL A 51 11.46 -5.54 -0.89
C VAL A 51 11.92 -6.51 0.21
N GLN A 52 12.00 -6.06 1.45
CA GLN A 52 12.38 -6.90 2.60
C GLN A 52 11.20 -7.61 3.26
N GLN A 53 9.97 -7.11 3.05
CA GLN A 53 8.75 -7.71 3.60
C GLN A 53 7.92 -8.14 2.41
N THR A 54 8.28 -9.29 1.83
CA THR A 54 7.62 -9.89 0.67
C THR A 54 6.09 -9.90 0.79
N TYR A 55 5.61 -9.98 2.02
CA TYR A 55 4.21 -10.06 2.37
C TYR A 55 3.51 -8.71 2.57
N ARG A 56 4.18 -7.59 2.31
CA ARG A 56 3.63 -6.25 2.49
C ARG A 56 3.54 -5.56 1.14
N SER A 57 2.33 -5.21 0.75
CA SER A 57 2.01 -4.54 -0.51
C SER A 57 1.14 -3.31 -0.26
N GLU A 58 1.42 -2.23 -0.95
CA GLU A 58 0.58 -1.03 -0.99
C GLU A 58 -0.07 -0.94 -2.37
N LEU A 59 -1.38 -0.78 -2.40
CA LEU A 59 -2.18 -0.74 -3.61
C LEU A 59 -2.93 0.59 -3.66
N GLN A 60 -2.76 1.35 -4.73
CA GLN A 60 -3.66 2.44 -5.05
C GLN A 60 -4.74 1.93 -5.98
N ILE A 61 -5.98 2.14 -5.60
CA ILE A 61 -7.14 1.58 -6.28
C ILE A 61 -8.16 2.68 -6.58
N GLN A 62 -8.91 2.48 -7.65
CA GLN A 62 -10.08 3.28 -7.97
C GLN A 62 -11.33 2.41 -7.78
N LEU A 63 -12.33 2.99 -7.14
CA LEU A 63 -13.64 2.39 -6.95
C LEU A 63 -14.61 2.82 -8.06
N THR A 64 -15.73 2.11 -8.18
CA THR A 64 -16.77 2.37 -9.20
C THR A 64 -17.44 3.74 -9.06
N ASN A 65 -17.43 4.33 -7.86
CA ASN A 65 -17.92 5.68 -7.59
C ASN A 65 -16.86 6.78 -7.87
N SER A 66 -15.78 6.44 -8.59
CA SER A 66 -14.61 7.29 -8.87
C SER A 66 -13.73 7.65 -7.67
N GLU A 67 -14.05 7.18 -6.46
CA GLU A 67 -13.24 7.36 -5.26
C GLU A 67 -11.91 6.61 -5.41
N LYS A 68 -10.82 7.20 -4.94
CA LYS A 68 -9.49 6.58 -4.98
C LYS A 68 -9.03 6.26 -3.56
N TRP A 69 -8.56 5.05 -3.33
CA TRP A 69 -8.07 4.60 -2.02
C TRP A 69 -6.61 4.17 -2.12
N THR A 70 -5.89 4.36 -1.02
CA THR A 70 -4.62 3.66 -0.79
C THR A 70 -4.87 2.57 0.24
N ALA A 71 -4.61 1.32 -0.12
CA ALA A 71 -4.77 0.16 0.74
C ALA A 71 -3.39 -0.47 1.01
N LEU A 72 -3.07 -0.68 2.27
CA LEU A 72 -1.90 -1.45 2.69
C LEU A 72 -2.36 -2.87 3.01
N VAL A 73 -1.85 -3.83 2.25
CA VAL A 73 -2.09 -5.26 2.44
C VAL A 73 -0.87 -5.88 3.10
N ARG A 74 -1.10 -6.59 4.20
CA ARG A 74 -0.08 -7.37 4.91
C ARG A 74 -0.53 -8.82 4.96
N TYR A 75 0.36 -9.74 4.59
CA TYR A 75 0.15 -11.17 4.74
C TYR A 75 1.01 -11.69 5.88
N GLU A 76 0.39 -12.11 6.96
CA GLU A 76 1.10 -12.62 8.13
C GLU A 76 0.35 -13.86 8.63
N GLN A 77 1.07 -14.96 8.88
CA GLN A 77 0.52 -16.19 9.48
C GLN A 77 -0.74 -16.72 8.76
N ASP A 78 -0.68 -16.83 7.44
CA ASP A 78 -1.80 -17.29 6.59
C ASP A 78 -3.06 -16.42 6.64
N ARG A 79 -2.93 -15.15 7.08
CA ARG A 79 -4.00 -14.17 7.08
C ARG A 79 -3.61 -12.91 6.32
N TYR A 80 -4.54 -12.37 5.56
CA TYR A 80 -4.41 -11.05 4.93
C TYR A 80 -5.08 -9.99 5.82
N THR A 81 -4.33 -8.97 6.18
CA THR A 81 -4.83 -7.77 6.85
C THR A 81 -4.77 -6.62 5.87
N VAL A 82 -5.90 -5.93 5.69
CA VAL A 82 -6.00 -4.76 4.82
C VAL A 82 -6.28 -3.54 5.66
N GLU A 83 -5.38 -2.56 5.56
CA GLU A 83 -5.51 -1.27 6.20
C GLU A 83 -5.77 -0.19 5.14
N ARG A 84 -6.86 0.56 5.27
CA ARG A 84 -7.11 1.72 4.41
C ARG A 84 -6.28 2.90 4.93
N LEU A 85 -5.23 3.27 4.21
CA LEU A 85 -4.33 4.37 4.58
C LEU A 85 -4.94 5.77 4.33
N GLY A 86 -5.92 5.88 3.44
CA GLY A 86 -6.60 7.14 3.21
C GLY A 86 -7.46 7.19 1.96
N ARG A 87 -8.25 8.26 1.85
CA ARG A 87 -9.00 8.64 0.65
C ARG A 87 -8.12 9.58 -0.18
N LEU A 88 -7.82 9.21 -1.42
CA LEU A 88 -7.13 10.01 -2.43
C LEU A 88 -8.12 10.99 -3.12
N ASP A 89 -9.01 11.59 -2.34
CA ASP A 89 -9.82 12.71 -2.79
C ASP A 89 -9.05 13.98 -2.44
N GLY A 90 -8.16 14.45 -3.33
CA GLY A 90 -7.63 15.82 -3.43
C GLY A 90 -7.08 16.55 -2.19
N SER A 91 -7.09 15.98 -0.99
CA SER A 91 -6.90 16.67 0.29
C SER A 91 -5.94 15.94 1.23
N THR A 92 -5.17 14.97 0.73
CA THR A 92 -4.05 14.35 1.45
C THR A 92 -2.71 14.96 1.02
N ALA A 93 -2.65 16.30 0.97
CA ALA A 93 -1.38 17.05 0.94
C ALA A 93 -0.88 17.45 2.35
N ALA A 94 -1.50 16.95 3.42
CA ALA A 94 -1.19 17.38 4.78
C ALA A 94 -1.00 16.20 5.75
N LEU A 95 -0.04 15.31 5.49
CA LEU A 95 0.55 14.46 6.54
C LEU A 95 1.86 13.84 6.08
N LYS A 96 2.85 14.70 5.76
CA LYS A 96 4.29 14.38 5.81
C LYS A 96 5.14 15.67 5.69
N LYS A 97 5.00 16.56 6.66
CA LYS A 97 6.06 17.48 7.08
C LYS A 97 6.10 17.54 8.61
N GLU A 98 6.26 16.37 9.22
CA GLU A 98 6.74 16.27 10.59
C GLU A 98 7.89 15.26 10.58
N ALA A 99 9.11 15.77 10.41
CA ALA A 99 10.33 15.24 11.00
C ALA A 99 11.51 16.14 10.60
N SER A 100 12.36 16.42 11.59
CA SER A 100 13.60 17.19 11.56
C SER A 100 13.40 18.71 11.58
N LYS A 101 13.56 19.39 12.72
CA LYS A 101 14.76 19.30 13.58
C LYS A 101 14.38 19.69 15.02
N LYS A 102 14.61 18.78 15.98
CA LYS A 102 14.81 19.12 17.39
C LYS A 102 16.21 19.75 17.55
N ASP A 103 16.25 20.68 18.48
CA ASP A 103 17.36 21.37 19.14
C ASP A 103 18.73 20.69 19.11
N ASP A 104 19.79 21.50 18.98
CA ASP A 104 20.87 21.53 19.98
C ASP A 104 21.72 22.81 19.85
N SER A 105 22.07 23.37 21.03
CA SER A 105 23.03 24.44 21.37
C SER A 105 22.57 25.89 21.35
#